data_AF-A0A2D6XIJ0-F1
#
_entry.id   AF-A0A2D6XIJ0-F1
#
_cell.length_a   1.000
_cell.length_b   1.000
_cell.length_c   1.000
_cell.angle_alpha   90.00
_cell.angle_beta   90.00
_cell.angle_gamma   90.00
#
_symmetry.space_group_name_H-M   'P 1'
#
loop_
_entity.id
_entity.type
_entity.pdbx_description
1 polymer ?
#
loop_
_entity_poly.entity_id
_entity_poly.type
_entity_poly.pdbx_seq_one_letter_code
_entity_poly.pdbx_strand_id
1 'polypeptide(L)' 'MSKQVTWRSTVKDWLKATGHYQWWLAEEVRIKPAYLSGLLGGAASPSGALLVRLEEVIGVKLGTLWLMYQRELKENSDG' A
#
# COMPACT_ATOMS: atom_id res chain seq x y z
N MET A 1 8.33 -12.59 -18.40
CA MET A 1 7.29 -11.62 -17.99
C MET A 1 7.77 -10.92 -16.73
N SER A 2 7.99 -9.60 -16.78
CA SER A 2 8.38 -8.82 -15.60
C SER A 2 7.22 -8.79 -14.61
N LYS A 3 7.46 -9.10 -13.33
CA LYS A 3 6.43 -8.96 -12.28
C LYS A 3 5.99 -7.50 -12.22
N GLN A 4 4.69 -7.25 -12.33
CA GLN A 4 4.13 -5.92 -12.20
C GLN A 4 4.35 -5.38 -10.78
N VAL A 5 4.76 -4.13 -10.68
CA VAL A 5 4.88 -3.42 -9.39
C VAL A 5 3.49 -2.92 -8.99
N THR A 6 3.06 -3.32 -7.80
CA THR A 6 1.77 -2.98 -7.17
C THR A 6 1.97 -1.97 -6.04
N TRP A 7 0.91 -1.27 -5.63
CA TRP A 7 0.99 -0.38 -4.46
C TRP A 7 1.40 -1.17 -3.20
N ARG A 8 0.92 -2.42 -3.07
CA ARG A 8 1.28 -3.34 -1.97
C ARG A 8 2.76 -3.69 -1.97
N SER A 9 3.32 -4.02 -3.14
CA SER A 9 4.75 -4.33 -3.25
C SER A 9 5.58 -3.09 -2.94
N THR A 10 5.17 -1.90 -3.40
CA THR A 10 5.87 -0.64 -3.06
C THR A 10 5.94 -0.41 -1.56
N VAL A 11 4.84 -0.58 -0.83
CA VAL A 11 4.84 -0.44 0.64
C VAL A 11 5.69 -1.53 1.31
N LYS A 12 5.59 -2.79 0.87
CA LYS A 12 6.38 -3.91 1.42
C LYS A 12 7.88 -3.74 1.18
N ASP A 13 8.26 -3.29 -0.02
CA ASP A 13 9.65 -3.06 -0.39
C ASP A 13 10.24 -1.91 0.41
N TRP A 14 9.46 -0.83 0.63
CA TRP A 14 9.86 0.27 1.50
C TRP A 14 10.07 -0.18 2.95
N LEU A 15 9.15 -0.97 3.52
CA LEU A 15 9.30 -1.54 4.88
C LEU A 15 10.59 -2.38 4.99
N LYS A 16 10.86 -3.22 3.97
CA LYS A 16 12.07 -4.03 3.92
C LYS A 16 13.34 -3.18 3.81
N ALA A 17 13.33 -2.13 2.99
CA ALA A 17 14.48 -1.26 2.77
C ALA A 17 14.83 -0.41 4.00
N THR A 18 13.81 -0.01 4.77
CA THR A 18 13.97 0.85 5.96
C THR A 18 14.12 0.07 7.27
N GLY A 19 13.82 -1.23 7.27
CA GLY A 19 13.82 -2.05 8.48
C GLY A 19 12.63 -1.80 9.40
N HIS A 20 11.61 -1.06 8.95
CA HIS A 20 10.39 -0.84 9.71
C HIS A 20 9.44 -2.03 9.63
N TYR A 21 8.70 -2.25 10.71
CA TYR A 21 7.69 -3.30 10.80
C TYR A 21 6.31 -2.78 10.38
N GLN A 22 5.42 -3.69 9.98
CA GLN A 22 4.03 -3.31 9.65
C GLN A 22 3.30 -2.68 10.84
N TRP A 23 3.54 -3.12 12.09
CA TRP A 23 2.89 -2.53 13.26
C TRP A 23 3.27 -1.05 13.42
N TRP A 24 4.55 -0.71 13.20
CA TRP A 24 5.04 0.66 13.25
C TRP A 24 4.36 1.53 12.19
N LEU A 25 4.31 1.07 10.94
CA LEU A 25 3.64 1.82 9.86
C LEU A 25 2.14 1.99 10.12
N ALA A 26 1.50 0.98 10.73
CA ALA A 26 0.09 1.07 11.10
C ALA A 26 -0.15 2.16 12.16
N GLU A 27 0.76 2.32 13.12
CA GLU A 27 0.72 3.40 14.11
C GLU A 27 0.88 4.77 13.46
N GLU A 28 1.87 4.94 12.56
CA GLU A 28 2.11 6.19 11.84
C GLU A 28 0.88 6.67 11.05
N VAL A 29 0.20 5.75 10.36
CA VAL A 29 -1.02 6.07 9.59
C VAL A 29 -2.31 5.95 10.40
N ARG A 30 -2.22 5.72 11.72
CA ARG A 30 -3.35 5.65 12.67
C ARG A 30 -4.41 4.60 12.31
N ILE A 31 -3.98 3.37 12.06
CA ILE A 31 -4.86 2.21 11.85
C ILE A 31 -4.43 1.01 12.71
N LYS A 32 -5.30 0.01 12.83
CA LYS A 32 -4.95 -1.23 13.53
C LYS A 32 -3.89 -2.03 12.74
N PRO A 33 -2.86 -2.62 13.38
CA PRO A 33 -1.87 -3.45 12.70
C PRO A 33 -2.47 -4.61 11.89
N ALA A 34 -3.50 -5.27 12.43
CA ALA A 34 -4.21 -6.34 11.72
C ALA A 34 -4.89 -5.84 10.43
N TYR A 35 -5.39 -4.60 10.44
CA TYR A 35 -6.00 -4.01 9.24
C TYR A 35 -4.94 -3.70 8.18
N LEU A 36 -3.80 -3.13 8.55
CA LEU A 36 -2.69 -2.94 7.60
C LEU A 36 -2.19 -4.27 7.03
N SER A 37 -2.07 -5.30 7.87
CA SER A 37 -1.68 -6.64 7.43
C SER A 37 -2.67 -7.20 6.41
N GLY A 38 -3.98 -7.06 6.66
CA GLY A 38 -5.04 -7.45 5.72
C GLY A 38 -4.97 -6.67 4.40
N LEU A 39 -4.72 -5.37 4.44
CA LEU A 39 -4.54 -4.52 3.26
C LEU A 39 -3.35 -4.97 2.41
N LEU A 40 -2.19 -5.17 3.04
CA LEU A 40 -0.97 -5.63 2.36
C LEU A 40 -1.06 -7.10 1.90
N GLY A 41 -1.89 -7.90 2.56
CA GLY A 41 -2.23 -9.28 2.20
C GLY A 41 -3.30 -9.39 1.11
N GLY A 42 -3.97 -8.29 0.74
CA GLY A 42 -5.06 -8.31 -0.25
C GLY A 42 -6.41 -8.80 0.28
N ALA A 43 -6.54 -9.01 1.60
CA ALA A 43 -7.80 -9.39 2.24
C ALA A 43 -8.75 -8.19 2.47
N ALA A 44 -8.27 -6.97 2.28
CA ALA A 44 -9.06 -5.75 2.41
C ALA A 44 -8.67 -4.72 1.32
N SER A 45 -9.62 -3.85 0.99
CA SER A 45 -9.40 -2.73 0.09
C SER A 45 -9.06 -1.45 0.87
N PRO A 46 -8.04 -0.68 0.45
CA PRO A 46 -7.71 0.59 1.08
C PRO A 46 -8.70 1.69 0.66
N SER A 47 -8.88 2.70 1.51
CA SER A 47 -9.49 3.96 1.09
C SER A 47 -8.45 4.88 0.45
N GLY A 48 -8.88 5.81 -0.42
CA GLY A 48 -7.99 6.80 -1.02
C GLY A 48 -7.26 7.64 0.04
N ALA A 49 -7.95 8.08 1.09
CA ALA A 49 -7.36 8.83 2.21
C ALA A 49 -6.32 8.03 3.00
N LEU A 50 -6.44 6.70 3.05
CA LEU A 50 -5.41 5.87 3.68
C LEU A 50 -4.16 5.74 2.79
N LEU A 51 -4.34 5.63 1.48
CA LEU A 51 -3.21 5.59 0.54
C LEU A 51 -2.41 6.89 0.57
N VAL A 52 -3.08 8.03 0.69
CA VAL A 52 -2.41 9.34 0.88
C VAL A 52 -1.58 9.36 2.17
N ARG A 53 -2.14 8.92 3.31
CA ARG A 53 -1.38 8.83 4.57
C ARG A 53 -0.17 7.90 4.47
N LEU A 54 -0.30 6.79 3.74
CA LEU A 54 0.83 5.89 3.48
C LEU A 54 1.92 6.61 2.67
N GLU A 55 1.55 7.34 1.61
CA GLU A 55 2.48 8.11 0.77
C GLU A 55 3.28 9.14 1.58
N GLU A 56 2.61 9.86 2.48
CA GLU A 56 3.23 10.84 3.38
C GLU A 56 4.31 10.20 4.27
N VAL A 57 4.04 9.03 4.83
CA VAL A 57 4.99 8.32 5.71
C VAL A 57 6.16 7.72 4.92
N ILE A 58 5.89 7.12 3.75
CA ILE A 58 6.93 6.42 2.98
C ILE A 58 7.72 7.34 2.03
N GLY A 59 7.35 8.62 1.94
CA GLY A 59 8.04 9.60 1.10
C GLY A 59 7.79 9.41 -0.40
N VAL A 60 6.62 8.87 -0.77
CA VAL A 60 6.23 8.71 -2.18
C VAL A 60 5.39 9.92 -2.63
N LYS A 61 5.49 10.29 -3.91
CA LYS A 61 4.70 11.39 -4.47
C LYS A 61 3.21 11.14 -4.25
N LEU A 62 2.50 12.12 -3.70
CA LEU A 62 1.06 12.04 -3.45
C LEU A 62 0.26 11.63 -4.70
N GLY A 63 -0.67 10.70 -4.52
CA GLY A 63 -1.51 10.10 -5.56
C GLY A 63 -0.88 8.94 -6.32
N THR A 64 0.39 8.63 -6.09
CA THR A 64 1.09 7.51 -6.77
C THR A 64 0.49 6.15 -6.41
N LEU A 65 0.36 5.84 -5.12
CA LEU A 65 -0.24 4.59 -4.65
C LEU A 65 -1.71 4.50 -5.05
N TRP A 66 -2.43 5.63 -5.09
CA TRP A 66 -3.81 5.66 -5.61
C TRP A 66 -3.88 5.27 -7.08
N LEU A 67 -3.03 5.84 -7.94
CA LEU A 67 -2.99 5.51 -9.37
C LEU A 67 -2.61 4.04 -9.61
N MET A 68 -1.66 3.51 -8.83
CA MET A 68 -1.29 2.10 -8.88
C MET A 68 -2.47 1.20 -8.50
N TYR A 69 -3.17 1.53 -7.41
CA TYR A 69 -4.35 0.80 -6.99
C TYR A 69 -5.48 0.83 -8.03
N GLN A 70 -5.76 1.98 -8.65
CA GLN A 70 -6.77 2.09 -9.71
C GLN A 70 -6.42 1.25 -10.94
N ARG A 71 -5.14 1.22 -11.33
CA ARG A 71 -4.65 0.37 -12.41
C ARG A 71 -4.87 -1.11 -12.10
N GLU A 72 -4.55 -1.54 -10.87
CA GLU A 72 -4.78 -2.90 -10.41
C GLU A 72 -6.27 -3.27 -10.45
N LEU A 73 -7.18 -2.36 -10.07
CA LEU A 73 -8.62 -2.62 -10.13
C LEU A 73 -9.12 -2.81 -11.57
N LYS A 74 -8.65 -1.96 -12.50
CA LYS A 74 -9.03 -2.06 -13.92
C LYS A 74 -8.59 -3.39 -14.53
N GLU A 75 -7.34 -3.78 -14.31
CA GLU A 75 -6.78 -5.03 -14.87
C GLU A 75 -7.46 -6.28 -14.31
N ASN A 76 -7.90 -6.27 -13.05
CA ASN A 76 -8.65 -7.37 -12.45
C ASN A 76 -10.15 -7.39 -12.85
N SER A 77 -10.66 -6.32 -13.47
CA SER A 77 -12.06 -6.25 -13.93
C SER A 77 -12.22 -6.65 -15.40
N ASP A 78 -11.14 -6.57 -16.18
CA ASP A 78 -11.08 -6.92 -17.61
C ASP A 78 -10.68 -8.41 -17.84
N GLY A 79 -10.51 -9.20 -16.78
CA GLY A 79 -10.02 -10.58 -16.81
C GLY A 79 -11.03 -11.64 -16.39
#